data_AF-A0A2S6U7Y3-F1
#
_entry.id   AF-A0A2S6U7Y3-F1
#
_cell.length_a   1.000
_cell.length_b   1.000
_cell.length_c   1.000
_cell.angle_alpha   90.00
_cell.angle_beta   90.00
_cell.angle_gamma   90.00
#
_symmetry.space_group_name_H-M   'P 1'
#
loop_
_entity.id
_entity.type
_entity.pdbx_description
1 polymer ?
#
loop_
_entity_poly.entity_id
_entity_poly.type
_entity_poly.pdbx_seq_one_letter_code
_entity_poly.pdbx_strand_id
1 'polypeptide(L)'
;VNMASLASQLRALGSASEIAERAAGANTAMEVLTLAAEARLPLADHIARGAREVTLATLAGGTDVEVCVFDRNANLVGRADG
;
A
#
# COMPACT_ATOMS: atom_id res chain seq x y z
N VAL A 1 -3.35 -9.63 -7.19
CA VAL A 1 -3.45 -8.83 -5.93
C VAL A 1 -4.58 -9.42 -5.09
N ASN A 2 -4.40 -9.60 -3.79
CA ASN A 2 -5.42 -10.13 -2.89
C ASN A 2 -6.13 -8.98 -2.17
N MET A 3 -7.43 -8.81 -2.43
CA MET A 3 -8.22 -7.71 -1.86
C MET A 3 -8.45 -7.86 -0.35
N ALA A 4 -8.58 -9.10 0.15
CA ALA A 4 -8.68 -9.34 1.59
C ALA A 4 -7.42 -8.89 2.33
N SER A 5 -6.24 -9.08 1.72
CA SER A 5 -4.98 -8.58 2.27
C SER A 5 -4.93 -7.06 2.31
N LEU A 6 -5.39 -6.36 1.25
CA LEU A 6 -5.45 -4.90 1.24
C LEU A 6 -6.47 -4.35 2.25
N ALA A 7 -7.64 -4.98 2.38
CA ALA A 7 -8.62 -4.64 3.40
C ALA A 7 -8.05 -4.81 4.82
N SER A 8 -7.24 -5.84 5.06
CA SER A 8 -6.55 -6.02 6.34
C SER A 8 -5.55 -4.89 6.62
N GLN A 9 -4.78 -4.46 5.62
CA GLN A 9 -3.86 -3.33 5.76
C GLN A 9 -4.60 -2.02 6.03
N LEU A 10 -5.74 -1.79 5.39
CA LEU A 10 -6.59 -0.63 5.68
C LEU A 10 -7.07 -0.61 7.14
N ARG A 11 -7.48 -1.77 7.68
CA ARG A 11 -7.83 -1.89 9.10
C ARG A 11 -6.64 -1.58 10.00
N ALA A 12 -5.45 -2.08 9.66
CA ALA A 12 -4.22 -1.78 10.40
C ALA A 12 -3.86 -0.28 10.38
N LEU A 13 -4.27 0.44 9.33
CA LEU A 13 -4.13 1.90 9.22
C LEU A 13 -5.27 2.68 9.90
N GLY A 14 -6.24 2.00 10.54
CA GLY A 14 -7.34 2.63 11.25
C GLY A 14 -8.55 3.02 10.39
N SER A 15 -8.74 2.37 9.25
CA SER A 15 -9.94 2.59 8.42
C SER A 15 -11.23 2.26 9.17
N ALA A 16 -12.31 2.98 8.90
CA ALA A 16 -13.66 2.55 9.26
C ALA A 16 -13.99 1.17 8.67
N SER A 17 -14.83 0.37 9.34
CA SER A 17 -15.17 -1.00 8.90
C SER A 17 -15.72 -1.02 7.47
N GLU A 18 -16.59 -0.06 7.15
CA GLU A 18 -17.22 0.10 5.83
C GLU A 18 -16.19 0.27 4.70
N ILE A 19 -15.09 1.00 4.95
CA ILE A 19 -14.02 1.20 3.96
C ILE A 19 -13.27 -0.11 3.72
N ALA A 20 -12.95 -0.85 4.79
CA ALA A 20 -12.28 -2.15 4.67
C ALA A 20 -13.17 -3.21 4.01
N GLU A 21 -14.47 -3.20 4.26
CA GLU A 21 -15.44 -4.09 3.62
C GLU A 21 -15.59 -3.79 2.13
N ARG A 22 -15.72 -2.52 1.75
CA ARG A 22 -15.71 -2.09 0.34
C ARG A 22 -14.42 -2.51 -0.35
N ALA A 23 -13.27 -2.33 0.31
CA ALA A 23 -11.99 -2.76 -0.23
C ALA A 23 -11.90 -4.27 -0.44
N ALA A 24 -12.47 -5.08 0.47
CA ALA A 24 -12.47 -6.54 0.33
C ALA A 24 -13.30 -7.02 -0.87
N GLY A 25 -14.34 -6.27 -1.25
CA GLY A 25 -15.18 -6.52 -2.43
C GLY A 25 -14.75 -5.82 -3.72
N ALA A 26 -13.63 -5.08 -3.70
CA ALA A 26 -13.15 -4.32 -4.85
C ALA A 26 -12.73 -5.22 -6.02
N ASN A 27 -12.91 -4.73 -7.24
CA ASN A 27 -12.52 -5.47 -8.45
C ASN A 27 -11.04 -5.28 -8.79
N THR A 28 -10.45 -4.16 -8.36
CA THR A 28 -9.07 -3.80 -8.70
C THR A 28 -8.31 -3.23 -7.52
N ALA A 29 -6.98 -3.36 -7.53
CA ALA A 29 -6.13 -2.74 -6.51
C ALA A 29 -6.22 -1.21 -6.55
N MET A 30 -6.39 -0.64 -7.76
CA MET A 30 -6.55 0.79 -7.96
C MET A 30 -7.79 1.32 -7.24
N GLU A 31 -8.90 0.59 -7.30
CA GLU A 31 -10.12 0.94 -6.56
C GLU A 31 -9.86 1.01 -5.05
N VAL A 32 -9.10 0.05 -4.51
CA VAL A 32 -8.72 0.06 -3.09
C VAL A 32 -7.79 1.24 -2.74
N LEU A 33 -6.84 1.58 -3.61
CA LEU A 33 -5.98 2.75 -3.44
C LEU A 33 -6.79 4.05 -3.46
N THR A 34 -7.79 4.16 -4.34
CA THR A 34 -8.70 5.31 -4.37
C THR A 34 -9.52 5.40 -3.08
N LEU A 35 -10.09 4.28 -2.59
CA LEU A 35 -10.80 4.25 -1.31
C LEU A 35 -9.91 4.69 -0.14
N ALA A 36 -8.65 4.24 -0.13
CA ALA A 36 -7.69 4.65 0.88
C ALA A 36 -7.41 6.16 0.83
N ALA A 37 -7.19 6.70 -0.37
CA ALA A 37 -6.94 8.12 -0.58
C ALA A 37 -8.14 8.99 -0.16
N GLU A 38 -9.36 8.59 -0.52
CA GLU A 38 -10.61 9.24 -0.09
C GLU A 38 -10.76 9.23 1.44
N ALA A 39 -10.35 8.13 2.09
CA ALA A 39 -10.32 8.01 3.54
C ALA A 39 -9.10 8.68 4.20
N ARG A 40 -8.21 9.33 3.43
CA ARG A 40 -6.94 9.93 3.88
C ARG A 40 -6.01 8.93 4.60
N LEU A 41 -5.99 7.69 4.12
CA LEU A 41 -5.13 6.63 4.64
C LEU A 41 -3.94 6.41 3.70
N PRO A 42 -2.69 6.37 4.21
CA PRO A 42 -1.49 6.26 3.39
C PRO A 42 -1.20 4.79 3.00
N LEU A 43 -2.15 4.12 2.34
CA LEU A 43 -2.03 2.70 2.01
C LEU A 43 -0.86 2.41 1.07
N ALA A 44 -0.64 3.26 0.06
CA ALA A 44 0.45 3.07 -0.90
C ALA A 44 1.84 3.20 -0.24
N ASP A 45 2.05 4.20 0.63
CA ASP A 45 3.28 4.35 1.41
C ASP A 45 3.49 3.16 2.36
N HIS A 46 2.40 2.69 2.99
CA HIS A 46 2.45 1.51 3.85
C HIS A 46 2.92 0.26 3.10
N ILE A 47 2.39 0.03 1.89
CA ILE A 47 2.82 -1.07 1.02
C ILE A 47 4.28 -0.88 0.60
N ALA A 48 4.67 0.34 0.21
CA ALA A 48 6.04 0.65 -0.19
C ALA A 48 7.04 0.35 0.94
N ARG A 49 6.69 0.74 2.17
CA ARG A 49 7.50 0.46 3.36
C ARG A 49 7.64 -1.04 3.61
N GLY A 50 6.53 -1.79 3.59
CA GLY A 50 6.58 -3.24 3.79
C GLY A 50 7.41 -3.96 2.73
N ALA A 51 7.33 -3.53 1.46
CA ALA A 51 8.19 -4.04 0.40
C ALA A 51 9.67 -3.74 0.68
N ARG A 52 9.99 -2.49 1.05
CA ARG A 52 11.36 -2.08 1.40
C ARG A 52 11.92 -2.90 2.56
N GLU A 53 11.14 -3.12 3.62
CA GLU A 53 11.55 -3.92 4.78
C GLU A 53 11.91 -5.36 4.39
N VAL A 54 11.09 -6.01 3.56
CA VAL A 54 11.37 -7.36 3.05
C VAL A 54 12.62 -7.38 2.17
N THR A 55 12.81 -6.37 1.32
CA THR A 55 14.01 -6.26 0.48
C THR A 55 15.26 -6.09 1.33
N LEU A 56 15.27 -5.17 2.30
CA LEU A 56 16.40 -4.94 3.18
C LEU A 56 16.74 -6.16 4.04
N ALA A 57 15.73 -6.91 4.51
CA ALA A 57 15.95 -8.16 5.24
C ALA A 57 16.63 -9.25 4.40
N THR A 58 16.57 -9.15 3.07
CA THR A 58 17.20 -10.09 2.13
C THR A 58 18.62 -9.67 1.76
N LEU A 59 18.93 -8.36 1.81
CA LEU A 59 20.22 -7.82 1.42
C LEU A 59 21.23 -7.91 2.58
N ALA A 60 22.51 -8.11 2.25
CA ALA A 60 23.59 -8.22 3.25
C ALA A 60 24.08 -6.86 3.80
N GLY A 61 23.18 -5.86 3.90
CA GLY A 61 23.52 -4.47 4.23
C GLY A 61 24.32 -3.75 3.14
N GLY A 62 24.58 -2.45 3.34
CA GLY A 62 25.39 -1.63 2.42
C GLY A 62 24.70 -1.20 1.12
N THR A 63 23.41 -1.50 0.98
CA THR A 63 22.59 -1.10 -0.17
C THR A 63 21.41 -0.28 0.32
N ASP A 64 21.30 0.95 -0.17
CA ASP A 64 20.11 1.78 0.04
C ASP A 64 19.01 1.33 -0.91
N VAL A 65 17.78 1.25 -0.40
CA VAL A 65 16.61 0.79 -1.16
C VAL A 65 15.53 1.85 -1.08
N GLU A 66 15.08 2.29 -2.25
CA GLU A 66 13.91 3.13 -2.41
C GLU A 66 12.82 2.35 -3.14
N VAL A 67 11.60 2.40 -2.62
CA VAL A 67 10.43 1.78 -3.23
C VAL A 67 9.43 2.87 -3.60
N CYS A 68 9.08 2.92 -4.89
CA CYS A 68 8.09 3.84 -5.45
C CYS A 68 6.91 3.05 -6.02
N VAL A 69 5.69 3.45 -5.66
CA VAL A 69 4.44 2.87 -6.16
C VAL A 69 3.83 3.84 -7.14
N PHE A 70 3.60 3.38 -8.37
CA PHE A 70 3.00 4.17 -9.44
C PHE A 70 1.63 3.62 -9.83
N ASP A 71 0.71 4.53 -10.18
CA ASP A 71 -0.53 4.14 -10.84
C ASP A 71 -0.31 3.90 -12.35
N ARG A 72 -1.38 3.50 -13.05
CA ARG A 72 -1.35 3.25 -14.51
C ARG A 72 -1.11 4.50 -15.36
N ASN A 73 -1.24 5.68 -14.79
CA ASN A 73 -1.00 6.96 -15.45
C ASN A 73 0.40 7.51 -15.13
N ALA A 74 1.26 6.69 -14.50
CA ALA A 74 2.60 7.06 -14.03
C ALA A 74 2.62 8.12 -12.91
N ASN A 75 1.52 8.30 -12.18
CA ASN A 75 1.54 9.13 -10.97
C ASN A 75 2.20 8.37 -9.83
N LEU A 76 3.12 9.01 -9.12
CA LEU A 76 3.66 8.50 -7.87
C LEU A 76 2.57 8.58 -6.81
N VAL A 77 2.10 7.42 -6.35
CA VAL A 77 1.00 7.33 -5.36
C VAL A 77 1.48 6.85 -4.00
N GLY A 78 2.68 6.29 -3.90
CA GLY A 78 3.31 6.02 -2.62
C GLY A 78 4.82 5.82 -2.74
N ARG A 79 5.51 6.00 -1.62
CA ARG A 79 6.98 5.97 -1.56
C ARG A 79 7.47 5.51 -0.19
N ALA A 80 8.59 4.81 -0.19
CA ALA A 80 9.38 4.56 1.01
C ALA A 80 10.87 4.65 0.66
N ASP A 81 11.56 5.60 1.26
CA ASP A 81 12.99 5.82 1.20
C ASP A 81 13.60 5.84 2.62
N GLY A 82 14.94 5.83 2.69
CA GLY A 82 15.69 5.86 3.95
C GLY A 82 17.04 5.19 3.88
#